data_AF-A0A6C0AGJ5-F1
#
_entry.id   AF-A0A6C0AGJ5-F1
#
_cell.length_a   1.000
_cell.length_b   1.000
_cell.length_c   1.000
_cell.angle_alpha   90.00
_cell.angle_beta   90.00
_cell.angle_gamma   90.00
#
_symmetry.space_group_name_H-M   'P 1'
#
loop_
_entity.id
_entity.type
_entity.pdbx_description
1 polymer ?
#
loop_
_entity_poly.entity_id
_entity_poly.type
_entity_poly.pdbx_seq_one_letter_code
_entity_poly.pdbx_strand_id
1 'polypeptide(L)'
;MSICYYSNFCDPSKKLLQRIAKTKLKHELHFICIDKRDRDSKGNIIILLENDRVILPPQVTKVPALFMIETKQVLFEQAIYEFLMPQEVSITMAETNGNGEPECYSLSQMSRMSDAYSFWDQSPDELTTKGGGGMRQMHNFVPLEDSFTIHTPTEDYVPDKIGKNGKTFEEYKNERDSMLAPAIKRV
;
A
#
# COMPACT_ATOMS: atom_id res chain seq x y z
N MET A 1 -21.18 13.24 -0.93
CA MET A 1 -21.36 11.76 -0.87
C MET A 1 -22.16 11.29 -2.09
N SER A 2 -21.62 10.35 -2.88
CA SER A 2 -22.18 9.98 -4.20
C SER A 2 -22.40 8.47 -4.33
N ILE A 3 -23.51 8.09 -4.97
CA ILE A 3 -23.91 6.70 -5.19
C ILE A 3 -23.80 6.37 -6.68
N CYS A 4 -23.01 5.36 -7.03
CA CYS A 4 -22.89 4.86 -8.40
C CYS A 4 -23.78 3.63 -8.59
N TYR A 5 -24.73 3.74 -9.52
CA TYR A 5 -25.56 2.64 -9.99
C TYR A 5 -24.91 1.97 -11.20
N TYR A 6 -24.70 0.66 -11.11
CA TYR A 6 -24.06 -0.15 -12.15
C TYR A 6 -24.81 -1.46 -12.40
N SER A 7 -24.50 -2.13 -13.52
CA SER A 7 -25.08 -3.41 -13.93
C SER A 7 -24.02 -4.31 -14.54
N ASN A 8 -23.95 -5.58 -14.15
CA ASN A 8 -22.92 -6.48 -14.67
C ASN A 8 -23.16 -6.89 -16.13
N PHE A 9 -24.31 -6.58 -16.69
CA PHE A 9 -24.65 -6.85 -18.09
C PHE A 9 -24.29 -5.69 -19.03
N CYS A 10 -23.75 -4.59 -18.50
CA CYS A 10 -23.49 -3.37 -19.25
C CYS A 10 -21.99 -3.10 -19.37
N ASP A 11 -21.44 -3.21 -20.58
CA ASP A 11 -20.02 -2.97 -20.87
C ASP A 11 -19.49 -1.59 -20.46
N PRO A 12 -20.17 -0.45 -20.71
CA PRO A 12 -19.66 0.84 -20.26
C PRO A 12 -19.59 0.94 -18.74
N SER A 13 -20.48 0.26 -18.01
CA SER A 13 -20.41 0.24 -16.55
C SER A 13 -19.22 -0.58 -16.03
N LYS A 14 -18.87 -1.70 -16.68
CA LYS A 14 -17.66 -2.46 -16.36
C LYS A 14 -16.39 -1.63 -16.58
N LYS A 15 -16.31 -0.91 -17.71
CA LYS A 15 -15.19 -0.01 -18.01
C LYS A 15 -15.04 1.07 -16.95
N LEU A 16 -16.16 1.66 -16.52
CA LEU A 16 -16.19 2.68 -15.48
C LEU A 16 -15.73 2.12 -14.13
N LEU A 17 -16.21 0.95 -13.73
CA LEU A 17 -15.77 0.28 -12.49
C LEU A 17 -14.28 -0.08 -12.53
N GLN A 18 -13.76 -0.58 -13.65
CA GLN A 18 -12.34 -0.87 -13.80
C GLN A 18 -11.47 0.38 -13.67
N ARG A 19 -11.95 1.54 -14.15
CA ARG A 19 -11.25 2.81 -13.99
C ARG A 19 -11.26 3.26 -12.54
N ILE A 20 -12.43 3.28 -11.89
CA ILE A 20 -12.58 3.71 -10.50
C ILE A 20 -11.83 2.77 -9.53
N ALA A 21 -11.74 1.48 -9.83
CA ALA A 21 -10.99 0.52 -9.03
C ALA A 21 -9.49 0.83 -8.96
N LYS A 22 -8.93 1.51 -9.97
CA LYS A 22 -7.52 1.95 -10.00
C LYS A 22 -7.29 3.23 -9.21
N THR A 23 -8.33 4.00 -8.94
CA THR A 23 -8.23 5.28 -8.24
C THR A 23 -8.59 5.15 -6.77
N LYS A 24 -8.15 6.11 -5.96
CA LYS A 24 -8.45 6.14 -4.52
C LYS A 24 -9.89 6.56 -4.20
N LEU A 25 -10.64 7.00 -5.22
CA LEU A 25 -12.05 7.39 -5.16
C LEU A 25 -13.00 6.24 -4.76
N LYS A 26 -12.53 4.99 -4.77
CA LYS A 26 -13.30 3.83 -4.30
C LYS A 26 -13.86 3.97 -2.88
N HIS A 27 -13.22 4.77 -2.03
CA HIS A 27 -13.62 4.95 -0.64
C HIS A 27 -14.72 5.99 -0.45
N GLU A 28 -14.86 6.94 -1.39
CA GLU A 28 -15.85 8.02 -1.30
C GLU A 28 -17.17 7.68 -2.01
N LEU A 29 -17.14 6.66 -2.87
CA LEU A 29 -18.27 6.23 -3.70
C LEU A 29 -18.93 4.98 -3.14
N HIS A 30 -20.27 5.01 -3.07
CA HIS A 30 -21.06 3.83 -2.78
C HIS A 30 -21.54 3.17 -4.07
N PHE A 31 -21.36 1.87 -4.22
CA PHE A 31 -21.74 1.14 -5.43
C PHE A 31 -22.99 0.29 -5.18
N ILE A 32 -24.01 0.47 -6.02
CA ILE A 32 -25.25 -0.31 -5.97
C ILE A 32 -25.44 -1.02 -7.32
N CYS A 33 -25.57 -2.34 -7.27
CA CYS A 33 -25.87 -3.15 -8.44
C CYS A 33 -27.38 -3.20 -8.68
N ILE A 34 -27.83 -2.85 -9.88
CA ILE A 34 -29.27 -2.80 -10.23
C ILE A 34 -29.79 -4.08 -10.92
N ASP A 35 -28.98 -5.14 -10.99
CA ASP A 35 -29.32 -6.37 -11.72
C ASP A 35 -30.50 -7.11 -11.10
N LYS A 36 -30.55 -7.17 -9.76
CA LYS A 36 -31.65 -7.76 -9.01
C LYS A 36 -32.67 -6.68 -8.67
N ARG A 37 -33.69 -6.54 -9.51
CA ARG A 37 -34.77 -5.57 -9.33
C ARG A 37 -36.14 -6.21 -9.38
N ASP A 38 -37.03 -5.74 -8.52
CA ASP A 38 -38.44 -6.11 -8.46
C ASP A 38 -39.32 -4.88 -8.66
N ARG A 39 -40.57 -5.09 -9.08
CA ARG A 39 -41.54 -4.00 -9.25
C ARG A 39 -42.57 -4.07 -8.14
N ASP A 40 -42.67 -3.00 -7.37
CA ASP A 40 -43.74 -2.89 -6.38
C ASP A 40 -45.09 -2.65 -7.07
N SER A 41 -46.18 -2.93 -6.36
CA SER A 41 -47.57 -2.67 -6.75
C SER A 41 -47.84 -1.20 -7.15
N LYS A 42 -46.98 -0.28 -6.71
CA LYS A 42 -47.03 1.16 -7.04
C LYS A 42 -46.25 1.54 -8.31
N GLY A 43 -45.64 0.57 -9.00
CA GLY A 43 -44.85 0.79 -10.22
C GLY A 43 -43.40 1.25 -9.99
N ASN A 44 -42.99 1.40 -8.72
CA ASN A 44 -41.61 1.75 -8.38
C ASN A 44 -40.68 0.53 -8.49
N ILE A 45 -39.47 0.75 -8.98
CA ILE A 45 -38.45 -0.30 -9.09
C ILE A 45 -37.69 -0.39 -7.76
N ILE A 46 -37.71 -1.56 -7.14
CA ILE A 46 -36.99 -1.87 -5.91
C ILE A 46 -35.77 -2.72 -6.27
N ILE A 47 -34.60 -2.34 -5.78
CA ILE A 47 -33.37 -3.12 -5.89
C ILE A 47 -33.29 -4.03 -4.67
N LEU A 48 -33.15 -5.34 -4.92
CA LEU A 48 -32.91 -6.32 -3.86
C LEU A 48 -31.41 -6.43 -3.60
N LEU A 49 -30.97 -5.92 -2.45
CA LEU A 49 -29.68 -6.26 -1.85
C LEU A 49 -29.86 -7.50 -0.94
N GLU A 50 -28.75 -8.08 -0.48
CA GLU A 50 -28.77 -9.35 0.26
C GLU A 50 -29.66 -9.31 1.52
N ASN A 51 -29.65 -8.18 2.24
CA ASN A 51 -30.47 -7.98 3.44
C ASN A 51 -31.44 -6.79 3.34
N ASP A 52 -31.23 -5.89 2.37
CA ASP A 52 -31.94 -4.62 2.29
C ASP A 52 -32.69 -4.45 0.95
N ARG A 53 -33.74 -3.63 0.99
CA ARG A 53 -34.50 -3.23 -0.20
C ARG A 53 -34.33 -1.74 -0.40
N VAL A 54 -33.72 -1.36 -1.52
CA VAL A 54 -33.47 0.06 -1.85
C VAL A 54 -34.38 0.47 -2.99
N ILE A 55 -35.12 1.57 -2.84
CA ILE A 55 -35.95 2.12 -3.92
C ILE A 55 -35.03 2.81 -4.92
N LEU A 56 -35.12 2.43 -6.19
CA LEU A 56 -34.40 3.12 -7.27
C LEU A 56 -35.07 4.48 -7.53
N PRO A 57 -34.31 5.59 -7.51
CA PRO A 57 -34.84 6.89 -7.88
C PRO A 57 -35.32 6.89 -9.34
N PRO A 58 -36.49 7.47 -9.67
CA PRO A 58 -37.03 7.47 -11.04
C PRO A 58 -36.16 8.26 -12.04
N GLN A 59 -35.24 9.08 -11.53
CA GLN A 59 -34.28 9.84 -12.34
C GLN A 59 -33.24 8.93 -13.01
N VAL A 60 -32.98 7.74 -12.46
CA VAL A 60 -31.99 6.78 -13.00
C VAL A 60 -32.64 5.97 -14.12
N THR A 61 -32.57 6.50 -15.34
CA THR A 61 -33.15 5.87 -16.54
C THR A 61 -32.17 4.94 -17.27
N LYS A 62 -30.86 5.22 -17.14
CA LYS A 62 -29.77 4.50 -17.82
C LYS A 62 -28.66 4.16 -16.82
N VAL A 63 -27.80 3.22 -17.20
CA VAL A 63 -26.63 2.78 -16.42
C VAL A 63 -25.42 2.74 -17.36
N PRO A 64 -24.21 3.15 -16.91
CA PRO A 64 -23.84 3.63 -15.58
C PRO A 64 -24.40 5.01 -15.25
N ALA A 65 -24.77 5.23 -13.99
CA ALA A 65 -25.28 6.50 -13.49
C ALA A 65 -24.64 6.84 -12.14
N LEU A 66 -24.26 8.11 -11.97
CA LEU A 66 -23.77 8.63 -10.70
C LEU A 66 -24.83 9.55 -10.10
N PHE A 67 -25.36 9.17 -8.95
CA PHE A 67 -26.34 9.94 -8.20
C PHE A 67 -25.66 10.73 -7.09
N MET A 68 -25.76 12.04 -7.17
CA MET A 68 -25.23 12.96 -6.16
C MET A 68 -26.32 13.22 -5.11
N ILE A 69 -26.09 12.80 -3.86
CA ILE A 69 -27.10 12.93 -2.80
C ILE A 69 -27.38 14.40 -2.47
N GLU A 70 -26.34 15.23 -2.47
CA GLU A 70 -26.40 16.64 -2.09
C GLU A 70 -27.20 17.48 -3.10
N THR A 71 -26.93 17.32 -4.39
CA THR A 71 -27.58 18.08 -5.47
C THR A 71 -28.83 17.40 -6.02
N LYS A 72 -29.11 16.14 -5.65
CA LYS A 72 -30.19 15.29 -6.20
C LYS A 72 -30.16 15.21 -7.73
N GLN A 73 -28.97 15.30 -8.31
CA GLN A 73 -28.76 15.21 -9.75
C GLN A 73 -28.18 13.84 -10.10
N VAL A 74 -28.57 13.33 -11.27
CA VAL A 74 -28.00 12.12 -11.86
C VAL A 74 -27.09 12.52 -13.02
N LEU A 75 -25.84 12.08 -12.97
CA LEU A 75 -24.89 12.22 -14.07
C LEU A 75 -24.84 10.91 -14.86
N PHE A 76 -24.71 11.04 -16.18
CA PHE A 76 -24.65 9.93 -17.12
C PHE A 76 -23.45 10.07 -18.06
N GLU A 77 -23.00 8.94 -18.60
CA GLU A 77 -22.03 8.87 -19.70
C GLU A 77 -20.77 9.72 -19.43
N GLN A 78 -20.49 10.72 -20.27
CA GLN A 78 -19.30 11.57 -20.20
C GLN A 78 -19.28 12.47 -18.95
N ALA A 79 -20.45 12.92 -18.49
CA ALA A 79 -20.55 13.80 -17.34
C ALA A 79 -20.04 13.14 -16.04
N ILE A 80 -20.09 11.81 -15.97
CA ILE A 80 -19.50 11.08 -14.84
C ILE A 80 -17.97 11.24 -14.83
N TYR A 81 -17.34 11.15 -15.99
CA TYR A 81 -15.89 11.30 -16.10
C TYR A 81 -15.43 12.74 -15.84
N GLU A 82 -16.18 13.72 -16.33
CA GLU A 82 -15.91 15.15 -16.07
C GLU A 82 -15.98 15.48 -14.58
N PHE A 83 -16.89 14.86 -13.85
CA PHE A 83 -17.00 15.02 -12.40
C PHE A 83 -15.85 14.34 -11.64
N LEU A 84 -15.43 13.15 -12.06
CA LEU A 84 -14.38 12.38 -11.38
C LEU A 84 -12.97 12.92 -11.64
N MET A 85 -12.70 13.42 -12.85
CA MET A 85 -11.37 13.94 -13.23
C MET A 85 -10.76 14.96 -12.26
N PRO A 86 -11.45 16.04 -11.85
CA PRO A 86 -10.86 17.02 -10.93
C PRO A 86 -10.55 16.41 -9.55
N GLN A 87 -11.33 15.44 -9.09
CA GLN A 87 -11.06 14.72 -7.84
C GLN A 87 -9.83 13.80 -7.96
N GLU A 88 -9.67 13.12 -9.10
CA GLU A 88 -8.47 12.31 -9.38
C GLU A 88 -7.21 13.18 -9.37
N VAL A 89 -7.26 14.36 -9.99
CA VAL A 89 -6.14 15.31 -10.06
C VAL A 89 -5.79 15.86 -8.67
N SER A 90 -6.77 16.27 -7.86
CA SER A 90 -6.50 16.84 -6.54
C SER A 90 -5.86 15.83 -5.59
N ILE A 91 -6.31 14.57 -5.61
CA ILE A 91 -5.70 13.47 -4.84
C ILE A 91 -4.26 13.24 -5.29
N THR A 92 -4.03 13.18 -6.61
CA THR A 92 -2.68 12.95 -7.16
C THR A 92 -1.73 14.10 -6.84
N MET A 93 -2.21 15.36 -6.92
CA MET A 93 -1.42 16.54 -6.57
C MET A 93 -1.05 16.58 -5.09
N ALA A 94 -1.99 16.23 -4.20
CA ALA A 94 -1.72 16.17 -2.76
C ALA A 94 -0.66 15.11 -2.43
N GLU A 95 -0.71 13.95 -3.10
CA GLU A 95 0.23 12.85 -2.85
C GLU A 95 1.61 13.09 -3.46
N THR A 96 1.67 13.78 -4.58
CA THR A 96 2.92 14.14 -5.24
C THR A 96 3.57 15.39 -4.66
N ASN A 97 3.01 16.00 -3.58
CA ASN A 97 3.45 17.29 -3.05
C ASN A 97 3.56 18.38 -4.14
N GLY A 98 2.66 18.35 -5.13
CA GLY A 98 2.67 19.30 -6.25
C GLY A 98 3.57 18.92 -7.43
N ASN A 99 4.28 17.79 -7.38
CA ASN A 99 5.12 17.35 -8.49
C ASN A 99 4.33 16.78 -9.69
N GLY A 100 3.07 16.35 -9.46
CA GLY A 100 2.12 15.93 -10.50
C GLY A 100 2.44 14.58 -11.16
N GLU A 101 3.71 14.30 -11.43
CA GLU A 101 4.23 13.12 -12.09
C GLU A 101 5.60 12.72 -11.49
N PRO A 102 6.01 11.45 -11.62
CA PRO A 102 7.38 11.06 -11.29
C PRO A 102 8.36 11.80 -12.21
N GLU A 103 9.27 12.57 -11.63
CA GLU A 103 10.34 13.20 -12.41
C GLU A 103 11.25 12.14 -13.03
N CYS A 104 11.61 12.35 -14.29
CA CYS A 104 12.58 11.50 -14.99
C CYS A 104 14.02 11.70 -14.51
N TYR A 105 14.23 12.67 -13.61
CA TYR A 105 15.50 12.98 -12.96
C TYR A 105 15.28 13.12 -11.45
N SER A 106 16.33 12.90 -10.66
CA SER A 106 16.31 13.19 -9.22
C SER A 106 17.54 13.98 -8.85
N LEU A 107 17.37 15.26 -8.52
CA LEU A 107 18.45 16.07 -7.98
C LEU A 107 18.82 15.67 -6.54
N SER A 108 17.95 14.94 -5.83
CA SER A 108 18.18 14.56 -4.43
C SER A 108 19.43 13.70 -4.23
N GLN A 109 19.84 12.89 -5.22
CA GLN A 109 21.04 12.04 -5.11
C GLN A 109 22.27 12.66 -5.80
N MET A 110 22.07 13.53 -6.80
CA MET A 110 23.14 14.08 -7.64
C MET A 110 23.37 15.59 -7.48
N SER A 111 22.71 16.27 -6.54
CA SER A 111 22.84 17.73 -6.31
C SER A 111 24.25 18.24 -5.96
N ARG A 112 25.25 17.35 -5.88
CA ARG A 112 26.66 17.65 -5.59
C ARG A 112 27.61 17.32 -6.76
N MET A 113 27.09 17.09 -7.97
CA MET A 113 27.90 16.73 -9.13
C MET A 113 27.87 17.87 -10.15
N SER A 114 28.98 18.58 -10.32
CA SER A 114 29.14 19.50 -11.44
C SER A 114 29.43 18.69 -12.71
N ASP A 115 28.81 19.10 -13.80
CA ASP A 115 28.95 18.56 -15.16
C ASP A 115 30.36 17.99 -15.39
N ALA A 116 30.43 16.67 -15.56
CA ALA A 116 31.63 15.82 -15.49
C ALA A 116 32.08 15.42 -14.07
N TYR A 117 31.24 14.68 -13.33
CA TYR A 117 31.62 13.70 -12.30
C TYR A 117 32.61 14.18 -11.20
N SER A 118 32.76 15.49 -11.03
CA SER A 118 33.74 16.10 -10.14
C SER A 118 33.01 16.65 -8.92
N PHE A 119 33.46 16.24 -7.73
CA PHE A 119 32.98 16.81 -6.48
C PHE A 119 33.63 18.18 -6.26
N TRP A 120 32.91 19.09 -5.59
CA TRP A 120 33.37 20.46 -5.37
C TRP A 120 34.63 20.57 -4.50
N ASP A 121 34.94 19.54 -3.72
CA ASP A 121 36.10 19.45 -2.84
C ASP A 121 37.28 18.70 -3.48
N GLN A 122 37.19 18.26 -4.74
CA GLN A 122 38.29 17.57 -5.43
C GLN A 122 39.34 18.56 -5.94
N SER A 123 40.61 18.26 -5.66
CA SER A 123 41.74 19.02 -6.20
C SER A 123 42.12 18.56 -7.61
N PRO A 124 42.75 19.43 -8.43
CA PRO A 124 43.20 19.06 -9.78
C PRO A 124 44.16 17.86 -9.82
N ASP A 125 44.96 17.67 -8.77
CA ASP A 125 45.90 16.55 -8.66
C ASP A 125 45.18 15.20 -8.51
N GLU A 126 44.01 15.18 -7.87
CA GLU A 126 43.17 13.98 -7.73
C GLU A 126 42.47 13.57 -9.03
N LEU A 127 42.31 14.51 -9.97
CA LEU A 127 41.77 14.27 -11.32
C LEU A 127 42.82 13.72 -12.30
N THR A 128 44.08 13.65 -11.89
CA THR A 128 45.16 13.09 -12.72
C THR A 128 45.09 11.56 -12.76
N THR A 129 45.72 10.95 -13.78
CA THR A 129 45.83 9.48 -13.91
C THR A 129 46.61 8.80 -12.78
N LYS A 130 47.28 9.58 -11.92
CA LYS A 130 47.98 9.11 -10.72
C LYS A 130 47.20 9.39 -9.43
N GLY A 131 46.11 10.16 -9.50
CA GLY A 131 45.24 10.46 -8.37
C GLY A 131 44.25 9.33 -8.09
N GLY A 132 43.55 9.42 -6.95
CA GLY A 132 42.51 8.46 -6.56
C GLY A 132 41.27 8.44 -7.47
N GLY A 133 41.24 9.28 -8.52
CA GLY A 133 40.67 8.95 -9.83
C GLY A 133 39.27 8.34 -9.80
N GLY A 134 38.32 8.96 -9.11
CA GLY A 134 36.91 8.57 -9.14
C GLY A 134 36.49 7.48 -8.13
N MET A 135 37.39 6.98 -7.27
CA MET A 135 37.02 6.02 -6.22
C MET A 135 35.99 6.59 -5.21
N ARG A 136 35.91 7.91 -5.06
CA ARG A 136 34.88 8.61 -4.26
C ARG A 136 33.46 8.43 -4.78
N GLN A 137 33.28 8.07 -6.05
CA GLN A 137 31.97 7.80 -6.65
C GLN A 137 31.47 6.38 -6.37
N MET A 138 32.29 5.53 -5.75
CA MET A 138 31.89 4.16 -5.41
C MET A 138 30.99 4.20 -4.18
N HIS A 139 29.68 4.31 -4.41
CA HIS A 139 28.72 4.29 -3.31
C HIS A 139 28.61 2.91 -2.64
N ASN A 140 29.03 1.82 -3.31
CA ASN A 140 28.89 0.43 -2.84
C ASN A 140 30.06 -0.53 -3.19
N PHE A 141 31.18 -0.03 -3.74
CA PHE A 141 32.31 -0.89 -4.14
C PHE A 141 33.54 -0.60 -3.28
N VAL A 142 34.31 -1.64 -3.00
CA VAL A 142 35.53 -1.61 -2.20
C VAL A 142 36.74 -1.88 -3.11
N PRO A 143 37.87 -1.16 -2.95
CA PRO A 143 39.08 -1.45 -3.71
C PRO A 143 39.61 -2.87 -3.41
N LEU A 144 40.30 -3.45 -4.40
CA LEU A 144 40.80 -4.84 -4.34
C LEU A 144 41.78 -5.11 -3.18
N GLU A 145 42.44 -4.07 -2.65
CA GLU A 145 43.48 -4.17 -1.61
C GLU A 145 43.01 -3.74 -0.21
N ASP A 146 41.71 -3.46 -0.03
CA ASP A 146 41.21 -2.96 1.25
C ASP A 146 40.93 -4.09 2.26
N SER A 147 41.46 -3.96 3.47
CA SER A 147 41.25 -4.93 4.56
C SER A 147 40.35 -4.34 5.64
N PHE A 148 39.06 -4.66 5.59
CA PHE A 148 38.09 -4.22 6.59
C PHE A 148 37.91 -5.28 7.68
N THR A 149 38.27 -4.94 8.92
CA THR A 149 37.90 -5.71 10.11
C THR A 149 36.60 -5.14 10.69
N ILE A 150 35.52 -5.92 10.65
CA ILE A 150 34.26 -5.56 11.31
C ILE A 150 34.36 -5.86 12.81
N HIS A 151 34.02 -4.89 13.66
CA HIS A 151 33.87 -5.11 15.09
C HIS A 151 32.57 -5.88 15.33
N THR A 152 32.69 -7.20 15.52
CA THR A 152 31.58 -7.97 16.09
C THR A 152 31.46 -7.68 17.58
N PRO A 153 30.24 -7.61 18.13
CA PRO A 153 30.05 -7.58 19.58
C PRO A 153 30.73 -8.79 20.23
N THR A 154 31.09 -8.68 21.51
CA THR A 154 31.68 -9.79 22.26
C THR A 154 30.70 -10.97 22.27
N GLU A 155 31.17 -12.15 21.91
CA GLU A 155 30.40 -13.40 21.95
C GLU A 155 30.10 -13.77 23.41
N ASP A 156 28.98 -13.28 23.95
CA ASP A 156 28.48 -13.64 25.29
C ASP A 156 27.67 -14.97 25.28
N TYR A 157 27.80 -15.77 24.22
CA TYR A 157 27.08 -17.03 24.08
C TYR A 157 27.55 -18.06 25.12
N VAL A 158 26.68 -18.37 26.08
CA VAL A 158 26.88 -19.48 27.01
C VAL A 158 26.09 -20.69 26.49
N PRO A 159 26.76 -21.80 26.12
CA PRO A 159 26.07 -22.98 25.61
C PRO A 159 25.21 -23.61 26.72
N ASP A 160 23.96 -23.93 26.37
CA ASP A 160 22.97 -24.53 27.27
C ASP A 160 23.26 -26.03 27.48
N LYS A 161 24.37 -26.31 28.16
CA LYS A 161 24.81 -27.66 28.53
C LYS A 161 24.51 -27.91 29.99
N ILE A 162 23.76 -28.98 30.26
CA ILE A 162 23.49 -29.47 31.62
C ILE A 162 24.83 -29.71 32.33
N GLY A 163 25.02 -29.05 33.47
CA GLY A 163 26.06 -29.38 34.45
C GLY A 163 27.22 -28.39 34.60
N LYS A 164 27.41 -27.38 33.74
CA LYS A 164 28.46 -26.38 33.99
C LYS A 164 27.95 -24.97 34.31
N ASN A 165 26.90 -24.46 33.63
CA ASN A 165 26.37 -23.10 33.86
C ASN A 165 24.82 -23.05 33.90
N GLY A 166 24.13 -24.19 34.05
CA GLY A 166 22.67 -24.29 34.04
C GLY A 166 22.13 -25.24 35.09
N LYS A 167 20.81 -25.20 35.31
CA LYS A 167 20.09 -25.99 36.32
C LYS A 167 20.53 -27.46 36.31
N THR A 168 20.72 -28.04 37.49
CA THR A 168 21.12 -29.44 37.60
C THR A 168 20.00 -30.37 37.13
N PHE A 169 20.33 -31.58 36.68
CA PHE A 169 19.33 -32.56 36.23
C PHE A 169 18.25 -32.83 37.29
N GLU A 170 18.63 -32.76 38.57
CA GLU A 170 17.72 -32.94 39.71
C GLU A 170 16.70 -31.81 39.84
N GLU A 171 17.08 -30.57 39.56
CA GLU A 171 16.18 -29.41 39.59
C GLU A 171 15.09 -29.52 38.53
N TYR A 172 15.44 -29.94 37.30
CA TYR A 172 14.45 -30.18 36.24
C TYR A 172 13.48 -31.30 36.58
N LYS A 173 13.96 -32.34 37.26
CA LYS A 173 13.12 -33.44 37.71
C LYS A 173 12.10 -32.97 38.76
N ASN A 174 12.53 -32.15 39.71
CA ASN A 174 11.67 -31.58 40.74
C ASN A 174 10.63 -30.61 40.16
N GLU A 175 11.00 -29.74 39.20
CA GLU A 175 10.04 -28.87 38.50
C GLU A 175 8.96 -29.70 37.81
N ARG A 176 9.35 -30.75 37.07
CA ARG A 176 8.41 -31.64 36.40
C ARG A 176 7.47 -32.35 37.38
N ASP A 177 8.01 -32.86 38.49
CA ASP A 177 7.23 -33.58 39.49
C ASP A 177 6.24 -32.66 40.22
N SER A 178 6.57 -31.36 40.38
CA SER A 178 5.65 -30.36 40.93
C SER A 178 4.47 -30.03 40.01
N MET A 179 4.62 -30.24 38.70
CA MET A 179 3.57 -29.99 37.70
C MET A 179 2.63 -31.18 37.49
N LEU A 180 2.94 -32.35 38.06
CA LEU A 180 2.11 -33.56 37.92
C LEU A 180 1.03 -33.60 39.01
N ALA A 181 -0.23 -33.81 38.60
CA ALA A 181 -1.34 -33.97 39.52
C ALA A 181 -1.19 -35.26 40.37
N PRO A 182 -1.60 -35.26 41.66
CA PRO A 182 -1.44 -36.42 42.52
C PRO A 182 -2.25 -37.63 42.02
N ALA A 183 -1.64 -38.81 42.08
CA ALA A 183 -2.25 -40.05 41.61
C ALA A 183 -3.54 -40.38 42.41
N ILE A 184 -4.64 -40.57 41.69
CA ILE A 184 -5.94 -40.95 42.25
C ILE A 184 -5.82 -42.37 42.81
N LYS A 185 -5.81 -42.51 44.15
CA LYS A 185 -5.89 -43.81 44.80
C LYS A 185 -7.28 -44.41 44.55
N ARG A 186 -7.34 -45.52 43.80
CA ARG A 186 -8.55 -46.35 43.72
C ARG A 186 -8.62 -47.20 44.98
N VAL A 187 -9.75 -47.09 45.70
CA VAL A 187 -10.15 -47.94 46.83
C VAL A 187 -10.58 -49.31 46.30
#